data_AF-A0A7C4IHZ0-F1
#
_entry.id   AF-A0A7C4IHZ0-F1
#
_cell.length_a   1.000
_cell.length_b   1.000
_cell.length_c   1.000
_cell.angle_alpha   90.00
_cell.angle_beta   90.00
_cell.angle_gamma   90.00
#
_symmetry.space_group_name_H-M   'P 1'
#
loop_
_entity.id
_entity.type
_entity.pdbx_description
1 polymer ?
#
loop_
_entity_poly.entity_id
_entity_poly.type
_entity_poly.pdbx_seq_one_letter_code
_entity_poly.pdbx_strand_id
1 'polypeptide(L)'
;MIYILPPVIFIIFLIIAWILGTSSIRLAPKGPMDENADTAYAGGEDFPASMKFPGYERFFAIALFFTVLHVLALILGLMIKGEMITGLLFTGIISIALIAILTDK
;
A
#
# COMPACT_ATOMS: atom_id res chain seq x y z
N MET A 1 22.95 0.14 -18.98
CA MET A 1 21.88 1.13 -19.26
C MET A 1 20.55 0.79 -18.60
N ILE A 2 20.16 -0.49 -18.45
CA ILE A 2 18.86 -0.86 -17.84
C ILE A 2 18.68 -0.41 -16.37
N TYR A 3 19.76 -0.26 -15.58
CA TYR A 3 19.66 0.05 -14.15
C TYR A 3 19.28 1.51 -13.81
N ILE A 4 19.51 2.46 -14.72
CA ILE A 4 19.18 3.89 -14.52
C ILE A 4 17.75 4.20 -14.98
N LEU A 5 17.19 3.35 -15.84
CA LEU A 5 15.88 3.55 -16.42
C LEU A 5 14.74 3.56 -15.37
N PRO A 6 14.68 2.64 -14.38
CA PRO A 6 13.61 2.65 -13.38
C PRO A 6 13.58 3.93 -12.54
N PRO A 7 14.71 4.43 -11.98
CA PRO A 7 14.71 5.72 -11.27
C PRO A 7 14.29 6.90 -12.15
N VAL A 8 14.75 6.95 -13.40
CA VAL A 8 14.41 8.05 -14.33
C VAL A 8 12.93 8.05 -14.67
N ILE A 9 12.36 6.88 -15.01
CA ILE A 9 10.94 6.75 -15.32
C ILE A 9 10.09 7.11 -14.10
N PHE A 10 10.49 6.69 -12.90
CA PHE A 10 9.81 7.05 -11.66
C PHE A 10 9.74 8.56 -11.46
N ILE A 11 10.84 9.28 -11.67
CA ILE A 11 10.88 10.74 -11.57
C ILE A 11 9.95 11.39 -12.61
N ILE A 12 9.92 10.88 -13.85
CA ILE A 12 9.01 11.39 -14.89
C ILE A 12 7.55 11.25 -14.45
N PHE A 13 7.15 10.10 -13.90
CA PHE A 13 5.78 9.89 -13.40
C PHE A 13 5.44 10.81 -12.23
N LEU A 14 6.39 11.09 -11.32
CA LEU A 14 6.19 12.07 -10.24
C LEU A 14 5.95 13.47 -10.78
N ILE A 15 6.73 13.88 -11.79
CA ILE A 15 6.55 15.19 -12.45
C ILE A 15 5.17 15.26 -13.12
N ILE A 16 4.76 14.21 -13.82
CA ILE A 16 3.44 14.14 -14.45
C ILE A 16 2.32 14.26 -13.40
N ALA A 17 2.40 13.48 -12.32
CA ALA A 17 1.43 13.53 -11.23
C ALA A 17 1.34 14.93 -10.60
N TRP A 18 2.49 15.59 -10.41
CA TRP A 18 2.55 16.95 -9.88
C TRP A 18 1.93 17.99 -10.83
N ILE A 19 2.24 17.91 -12.13
CA ILE A 19 1.66 18.80 -13.15
C ILE A 19 0.15 18.62 -13.20
N LEU A 20 -0.33 17.38 -13.22
CA LEU A 20 -1.76 17.08 -13.24
C LEU A 20 -2.45 17.61 -11.98
N GLY A 21 -1.94 17.30 -10.78
CA GLY A 21 -2.54 17.76 -9.52
C GLY A 21 -2.59 19.28 -9.40
N THR A 22 -1.51 19.97 -9.73
CA THR A 22 -1.46 21.45 -9.67
C THR A 22 -2.32 22.10 -10.75
N SER A 23 -2.37 21.53 -11.95
CA SER A 23 -3.21 22.02 -13.04
C SER A 23 -4.70 21.81 -12.71
N SER A 24 -5.07 20.66 -12.13
CA SER A 24 -6.43 20.39 -11.67
C SER A 24 -6.90 21.41 -10.64
N ILE A 25 -6.07 21.78 -9.66
CA ILE A 25 -6.42 22.80 -8.67
C ILE A 25 -6.62 24.18 -9.34
N ARG A 26 -5.80 24.52 -10.34
CA ARG A 26 -5.91 25.81 -11.05
C ARG A 26 -7.12 25.91 -11.96
N LEU A 27 -7.51 24.80 -12.58
CA LEU A 27 -8.65 24.72 -13.51
C LEU A 27 -9.97 24.44 -12.79
N ALA A 28 -9.93 23.96 -11.54
CA ALA A 28 -11.12 23.68 -10.75
C ALA A 28 -11.96 24.95 -10.56
N PRO A 29 -13.26 24.92 -10.89
CA PRO A 29 -14.18 26.00 -10.54
C PRO A 29 -14.20 26.15 -9.02
N LYS A 30 -14.13 27.39 -8.53
CA LYS A 30 -14.35 27.66 -7.10
C LYS A 30 -15.84 27.48 -6.83
N GLY A 31 -16.20 26.38 -6.13
CA GLY A 31 -17.55 26.13 -5.68
C GLY A 31 -17.99 27.14 -4.60
N PRO A 32 -19.29 27.21 -4.29
CA PRO A 32 -19.78 28.01 -3.17
C PRO A 32 -19.10 27.55 -1.89
N MET A 33 -18.53 28.49 -1.13
CA MET A 33 -17.99 28.25 0.21
C MET A 33 -19.16 28.16 1.17
N ASP A 34 -19.86 27.02 1.16
CA ASP A 34 -20.84 26.68 2.19
C ASP A 34 -20.13 25.94 3.33
N GLU A 35 -20.54 26.18 4.57
CA GLU A 35 -19.98 25.54 5.78
C GLU A 35 -20.11 24.02 5.71
N ASN A 36 -21.14 23.53 5.03
CA ASN A 36 -21.37 22.09 4.81
C ASN A 36 -20.46 21.49 3.73
N ALA A 37 -19.86 22.28 2.84
CA ALA A 37 -19.07 21.76 1.72
C ALA A 37 -17.76 21.08 2.16
N ASP A 38 -17.22 21.50 3.31
CA ASP A 38 -16.00 20.95 3.91
C ASP A 38 -16.29 19.86 4.96
N THR A 39 -17.56 19.50 5.16
CA THR A 39 -17.96 18.43 6.10
C THR A 39 -17.86 17.05 5.47
N ALA A 40 -17.63 16.03 6.29
CA ALA A 40 -17.61 14.64 5.82
C ALA A 40 -19.00 14.22 5.33
N TYR A 41 -19.08 13.56 4.17
CA TYR A 41 -20.34 13.06 3.65
C TYR A 41 -20.93 11.98 4.56
N ALA A 42 -22.00 12.33 5.29
CA ALA A 42 -22.73 11.43 6.18
C ALA A 42 -24.19 11.25 5.75
N GLY A 43 -24.47 11.31 4.43
CA GLY A 43 -25.83 11.13 3.91
C GLY A 43 -26.83 12.22 4.33
N GLY A 44 -26.34 13.39 4.75
CA GLY A 44 -27.16 14.50 5.25
C GLY A 44 -27.36 14.50 6.77
N GLU A 45 -26.78 13.55 7.50
CA GLU A 45 -26.76 13.55 8.96
C GLU A 45 -25.60 14.40 9.51
N ASP A 46 -25.83 15.08 10.63
CA ASP A 46 -24.76 15.78 11.37
C ASP A 46 -23.99 14.77 12.21
N PHE A 47 -23.03 14.10 11.56
CA PHE A 47 -22.17 13.12 12.20
C PHE A 47 -20.82 13.74 12.54
N PRO A 48 -20.34 13.67 13.79
CA PRO A 48 -19.03 14.19 14.14
C PRO A 48 -17.96 13.45 13.33
N ALA A 49 -17.14 14.22 12.61
CA ALA A 49 -15.98 13.72 11.87
C ALA A 49 -15.00 13.07 12.84
N SER A 50 -15.26 11.80 13.15
CA SER A 50 -14.48 10.99 14.07
C SER A 50 -13.83 9.89 13.26
N MET A 51 -12.52 9.77 13.42
CA MET A 51 -11.75 8.72 12.78
C MET A 51 -12.08 7.40 13.49
N LYS A 52 -13.05 6.67 12.95
CA LYS A 52 -13.39 5.33 13.42
C LYS A 52 -12.66 4.31 12.55
N PHE A 53 -11.92 3.41 13.18
CA PHE A 53 -11.24 2.28 12.52
C PHE A 53 -12.01 1.00 12.83
N PRO A 54 -13.14 0.72 12.15
CA PRO A 54 -13.90 -0.50 12.42
C PRO A 54 -13.08 -1.73 12.06
N GLY A 55 -12.87 -2.63 13.03
CA GLY A 55 -12.45 -4.02 12.78
C GLY A 55 -11.02 -4.22 12.25
N TYR A 56 -10.09 -3.28 12.49
CA TYR A 56 -8.71 -3.37 11.99
C TYR A 56 -7.91 -4.57 12.53
N GLU A 57 -8.34 -5.19 13.62
CA GLU A 57 -7.67 -6.36 14.23
C GLU A 57 -7.50 -7.50 13.23
N ARG A 58 -8.55 -7.85 12.47
CA ARG A 58 -8.46 -8.90 11.46
C ARG A 58 -7.68 -8.46 10.22
N PHE A 59 -7.74 -7.17 9.89
CA PHE A 59 -6.98 -6.62 8.77
C PHE A 59 -5.47 -6.62 9.05
N PHE A 60 -5.08 -6.44 10.31
CA PHE A 60 -3.68 -6.47 10.73
C PHE A 60 -3.00 -7.81 10.42
N ALA A 61 -3.64 -8.93 10.76
CA ALA A 61 -3.11 -10.27 10.46
C ALA A 61 -2.94 -10.49 8.95
N ILE A 62 -3.89 -10.02 8.14
CA ILE A 62 -3.83 -10.11 6.66
C ILE A 62 -2.67 -9.25 6.12
N ALA A 63 -2.49 -8.04 6.64
CA ALA A 63 -1.39 -7.17 6.24
C ALA A 63 -0.03 -7.81 6.54
N LEU A 64 0.12 -8.38 7.74
CA LEU A 64 1.36 -9.02 8.18
C LEU A 64 1.64 -10.31 7.38
N PHE A 65 0.61 -11.11 7.08
CA PHE A 65 0.69 -12.22 6.14
C PHE A 65 1.28 -11.78 4.80
N PHE A 66 0.74 -10.71 4.20
CA PHE A 66 1.22 -10.22 2.91
C PHE A 66 2.66 -9.71 2.99
N THR A 67 3.02 -8.98 4.06
CA THR A 67 4.39 -8.48 4.25
C THR A 67 5.41 -9.62 4.31
N VAL A 68 5.15 -10.66 5.11
CA VAL A 68 6.06 -11.79 5.27
C VAL A 68 6.15 -12.62 3.98
N LEU A 69 5.01 -12.88 3.32
CA LEU A 69 4.98 -13.52 2.00
C LEU A 69 5.77 -12.71 0.96
N HIS A 70 5.66 -11.38 0.99
CA HIS A 70 6.37 -10.50 0.07
C HIS A 70 7.89 -10.55 0.26
N VAL A 71 8.35 -10.64 1.52
CA VAL A 71 9.77 -10.85 1.82
C VAL A 71 10.27 -12.17 1.21
N LEU A 72 9.49 -13.25 1.29
CA LEU A 72 9.85 -14.51 0.64
C LEU A 72 9.98 -14.34 -0.88
N ALA A 73 9.03 -13.65 -1.52
CA ALA A 73 9.09 -13.40 -2.96
C ALA A 73 10.35 -12.61 -3.36
N LEU A 74 10.75 -11.62 -2.56
CA LEU A 74 11.99 -10.86 -2.78
C LEU A 74 13.24 -11.74 -2.62
N ILE A 75 13.29 -12.58 -1.58
CA ILE A 75 14.40 -13.52 -1.37
C ILE A 75 14.51 -14.41 -2.61
N LEU A 76 13.46 -15.16 -2.94
CA LEU A 76 13.47 -16.12 -4.05
C LEU A 76 13.75 -15.46 -5.40
N GLY A 77 13.24 -14.24 -5.63
CA GLY A 77 13.45 -13.50 -6.88
C GLY A 77 14.87 -12.96 -7.06
N LEU A 78 15.63 -12.75 -5.98
CA LEU A 78 16.99 -12.22 -5.99
C LEU A 78 18.07 -13.30 -5.85
N MET A 79 17.68 -14.57 -5.66
CA MET A 79 18.63 -15.67 -5.49
C MET A 79 19.48 -15.93 -6.74
N ILE A 80 20.76 -16.23 -6.52
CA ILE A 80 21.69 -16.64 -7.57
C ILE A 80 21.46 -18.12 -7.89
N LYS A 81 21.67 -18.51 -9.16
CA LYS A 81 21.54 -19.90 -9.61
C LYS A 81 22.45 -20.82 -8.79
N GLY A 82 21.88 -21.89 -8.23
CA GLY A 82 22.61 -22.92 -7.46
C GLY A 82 22.21 -23.00 -5.99
N GLU A 83 21.48 -22.01 -5.46
CA GLU A 83 21.12 -21.96 -4.04
C GLU A 83 19.76 -22.63 -3.70
N MET A 84 19.42 -23.74 -4.37
CA MET A 84 18.10 -24.37 -4.22
C MET A 84 17.75 -24.73 -2.76
N ILE A 85 18.72 -25.21 -1.99
CA ILE A 85 18.51 -25.61 -0.58
C ILE A 85 18.16 -24.40 0.28
N THR A 86 18.87 -23.28 0.11
CA THR A 86 18.62 -22.03 0.82
C THR A 86 17.20 -21.51 0.55
N GLY A 87 16.76 -21.56 -0.72
CA GLY A 87 15.43 -21.10 -1.12
C GLY A 87 14.32 -21.97 -0.52
N LEU A 88 14.55 -23.30 -0.47
CA LEU A 88 13.63 -24.22 0.17
C LEU A 88 13.54 -23.99 1.68
N LEU A 89 14.67 -23.73 2.35
CA LEU A 89 14.71 -23.41 3.78
C LEU A 89 13.92 -22.14 4.10
N PHE A 90 14.14 -21.05 3.38
CA PHE A 90 13.40 -19.81 3.58
C PHE A 90 11.90 -19.99 3.30
N THR A 91 11.55 -20.76 2.27
CA THR A 91 10.15 -21.08 1.97
C THR A 91 9.50 -21.84 3.12
N GLY A 92 10.20 -22.82 3.71
CA GLY A 92 9.73 -23.59 4.86
C GLY A 92 9.51 -22.72 6.10
N ILE A 93 10.51 -21.91 6.46
CA ILE A 93 10.44 -20.99 7.62
C ILE A 93 9.28 -20.00 7.47
N ILE A 94 9.17 -19.37 6.29
CA ILE A 94 8.09 -18.41 6.02
C ILE A 94 6.73 -19.11 6.05
N SER A 95 6.60 -20.31 5.48
CA SER A 95 5.34 -21.05 5.50
C SER A 95 4.88 -21.35 6.93
N ILE A 96 5.81 -21.72 7.83
CA ILE A 96 5.51 -21.92 9.25
C ILE A 96 5.07 -20.59 9.89
N ALA A 97 5.76 -19.48 9.61
CA ALA A 97 5.37 -18.17 10.13
C ALA A 97 3.97 -17.76 9.66
N LEU A 98 3.62 -18.00 8.39
CA LEU A 98 2.30 -17.71 7.86
C LEU A 98 1.20 -18.56 8.53
N ILE A 99 1.47 -19.85 8.78
CA ILE A 99 0.54 -20.71 9.52
C ILE A 99 0.34 -20.17 10.95
N ALA A 100 1.42 -19.76 11.61
CA ALA A 100 1.33 -19.19 12.96
C ALA A 100 0.47 -17.91 12.97
N ILE A 101 0.68 -16.99 12.03
CA ILE A 101 -0.09 -15.75 11.90
C ILE A 101 -1.57 -16.02 11.64
N LEU A 102 -1.90 -17.02 10.82
CA LEU A 102 -3.29 -17.35 10.49
C LEU A 102 -4.01 -18.12 11.59
N THR A 103 -3.26 -18.77 12.49
CA THR A 103 -3.82 -19.57 13.60
C THR A 103 -3.91 -18.77 14.89
N ASP A 104 -3.15 -17.68 15.00
CA ASP A 104 -3.26 -16.72 16.09
C ASP A 104 -4.66 -16.08 16.04
N LYS A 105 -5.45 -16.31 17.09
CA LYS A 105 -6.88 -15.95 17.16
C LYS A 105 -7.09 -14.51 17.59
#